data_AF-A0A6L7F1M8-F1
#
_entry.id   AF-A0A6L7F1M8-F1
#
_cell.length_a   1.000
_cell.length_b   1.000
_cell.length_c   1.000
_cell.angle_alpha   90.00
_cell.angle_beta   90.00
_cell.angle_gamma   90.00
#
_symmetry.space_group_name_H-M   'P 1'
#
loop_
_entity.id
_entity.type
_entity.pdbx_description
1 polymer ?
#
loop_
_entity_poly.entity_id
_entity_poly.type
_entity_poly.pdbx_seq_one_letter_code
_entity_poly.pdbx_strand_id
1 'polypeptide(L)' 'MPASTVHAVLVRCRLNRLTHLDRVTGEPIRRYEHAYPGSMLHVDVKKLGRVPDGGGWRYVGKQQGTKNTRTKTNTSRRG' A
#
# COMPACT_ATOMS: atom_id res chain seq x y z
N MET A 1 -18.35 -0.13 14.75
CA MET A 1 -17.83 0.38 16.04
C MET A 1 -17.65 1.89 15.91
N PRO A 2 -18.18 2.71 16.82
CA PRO A 2 -18.03 4.17 16.77
C PRO A 2 -16.59 4.59 17.07
N ALA A 3 -16.11 5.67 16.42
CA ALA A 3 -14.77 6.22 16.67
C ALA A 3 -14.57 6.68 18.13
N SER A 4 -15.64 7.16 18.78
CA SER A 4 -15.66 7.55 20.19
C SER A 4 -15.37 6.37 21.13
N THR A 5 -15.87 5.18 20.82
CA THR A 5 -15.61 3.95 21.58
C THR A 5 -14.14 3.53 21.47
N VAL A 6 -13.56 3.59 20.27
CA VAL A 6 -12.14 3.28 20.04
C VAL A 6 -11.25 4.26 20.80
N HIS A 7 -11.57 5.55 20.77
CA HIS A 7 -10.82 6.58 21.49
C HIS A 7 -10.84 6.36 23.01
N ALA A 8 -12.01 6.07 23.59
CA ALA A 8 -12.15 5.81 25.03
C ALA A 8 -11.30 4.60 25.50
N VAL A 9 -11.24 3.53 24.69
CA VAL A 9 -10.42 2.35 24.98
C VAL A 9 -8.93 2.70 24.96
N LEU A 10 -8.46 3.46 23.96
CA LEU A 10 -7.04 3.87 23.86
C LEU A 10 -6.60 4.72 25.05
N VAL A 11 -7.44 5.69 25.47
CA VAL A 11 -7.20 6.52 26.66
C VAL A 11 -7.10 5.67 27.92
N ARG A 12 -8.02 4.71 28.11
CA ARG A 12 -8.02 3.80 29.28
C ARG A 12 -6.75 2.95 29.34
N CYS A 13 -6.22 2.55 28.18
CA CYS A 13 -4.99 1.77 28.09
C CYS A 13 -3.71 2.62 28.12
N ARG A 14 -3.80 3.94 28.30
CA ARG A 14 -2.67 4.89 28.24
C ARG A 14 -1.86 4.82 26.94
N LEU A 15 -2.56 4.54 25.84
CA LEU A 15 -1.99 4.43 24.51
C LEU A 15 -2.09 5.79 23.79
N ASN A 16 -1.04 6.18 23.06
CA ASN A 16 -1.05 7.36 22.20
C ASN A 16 -2.19 7.30 21.15
N ARG A 17 -2.49 8.43 20.50
CA ARG A 17 -3.50 8.47 19.42
C ARG A 17 -3.27 7.32 18.43
N LEU A 18 -4.33 6.69 17.93
CA LEU A 18 -4.22 5.58 16.98
C LEU A 18 -3.33 5.92 15.78
N THR A 19 -3.36 7.17 15.32
CA THR A 19 -2.50 7.70 14.24
C THR A 19 -1.00 7.69 14.55
N HIS A 20 -0.61 7.61 15.82
CA HIS A 20 0.78 7.51 16.27
C HIS A 20 1.20 6.05 16.54
N LEU A 21 0.23 5.15 16.74
CA LEU A 21 0.45 3.74 17.07
C LEU A 21 0.21 2.81 15.89
N ASP A 22 -0.55 3.24 14.89
CA ASP A 22 -0.86 2.43 13.74
C ASP A 22 -0.14 2.96 12.50
N ARG A 23 0.73 2.09 11.97
CA ARG A 23 1.09 2.10 10.56
C ARG A 23 1.32 0.67 10.03
N VAL A 24 0.62 -0.33 10.61
CA VAL A 24 0.75 -1.80 10.50
C VAL A 24 1.56 -2.51 11.61
N THR A 25 2.56 -1.91 12.26
CA THR A 25 3.36 -2.59 13.32
C THR A 25 3.56 -1.81 14.64
N GLY A 26 3.21 -0.53 14.70
CA GLY A 26 3.28 0.30 15.91
C GLY A 26 4.65 0.56 16.52
N GLU A 27 5.73 0.21 15.80
CA GLU A 27 7.05 0.68 16.19
C GLU A 27 7.21 2.18 15.91
N PRO A 28 7.85 2.95 16.82
CA PRO A 28 8.22 4.33 16.57
C PRO A 28 9.00 4.46 15.26
N ILE A 29 8.72 5.52 14.49
CA ILE A 29 9.45 5.83 13.25
C ILE A 29 10.93 5.98 13.60
N ARG A 30 11.73 4.93 13.33
CA ARG A 30 13.18 5.00 13.40
C ARG A 30 13.64 5.92 12.28
N ARG A 31 14.08 7.12 12.67
CA ARG A 31 14.77 8.02 11.74
C ARG A 31 16.14 7.42 11.45
N TYR A 32 16.33 7.05 10.21
CA TYR A 32 17.61 6.59 9.71
C TYR A 32 18.40 7.83 9.28
N GLU A 33 19.48 8.13 10.00
CA GLU A 33 20.42 9.20 9.69
C GLU A 33 21.72 8.57 9.17
N HIS A 34 22.33 9.18 8.15
CA HIS A 34 23.59 8.70 7.62
C HIS A 34 24.57 9.85 7.36
N ALA A 35 25.86 9.56 7.49
CA ALA A 35 26.92 10.55 7.59
C ALA A 35 27.26 11.27 6.27
N TYR A 36 26.93 10.68 5.10
CA TYR A 36 27.25 11.27 3.80
C TYR A 36 26.26 10.84 2.69
N PRO A 37 26.09 11.63 1.62
CA PRO A 37 25.23 11.26 0.50
C PRO A 37 25.61 9.90 -0.10
N GLY A 38 24.62 9.02 -0.32
CA GLY A 38 24.82 7.68 -0.89
C GLY A 38 25.04 6.54 0.12
N SER A 39 25.15 6.85 1.42
CA SER A 39 25.27 5.83 2.49
C SER A 39 23.94 5.20 2.93
N MET A 40 22.84 5.50 2.23
CA MET A 40 21.49 5.01 2.48
C MET A 40 20.79 4.65 1.15
N LEU A 41 20.10 3.51 1.12
CA LEU A 41 19.21 3.13 0.02
C LEU A 41 17.76 3.04 0.53
N HIS A 42 16.86 3.79 -0.08
CA HIS A 42 15.43 3.64 0.14
C HIS A 42 14.83 2.69 -0.89
N VAL A 43 14.30 1.56 -0.44
CA VAL A 43 13.59 0.59 -1.29
C VAL A 43 12.13 0.59 -0.89
N ASP A 44 11.26 1.00 -1.82
CA ASP A 44 9.81 0.86 -1.68
C ASP A 44 9.32 -0.30 -2.53
N VAL A 45 8.46 -1.14 -1.96
CA VAL A 45 7.79 -2.20 -2.70
C VAL A 45 6.33 -1.88 -2.80
N LYS A 46 5.87 -1.61 -4.02
CA LYS A 46 4.46 -1.35 -4.30
C LYS A 46 3.87 -2.44 -5.17
N LYS A 47 2.77 -3.05 -4.71
CA LYS A 47 1.97 -3.96 -5.54
C LYS A 47 1.03 -3.15 -6.43
N LEU A 48 1.30 -3.16 -7.73
CA LEU A 48 0.42 -2.57 -8.75
C LEU A 48 -0.49 -3.64 -9.36
N GLY A 49 -1.63 -3.20 -9.92
CA GLY A 49 -2.52 -4.08 -10.68
C GLY A 49 -1.86 -4.54 -11.98
N ARG A 50 -2.12 -5.80 -12.39
CA ARG A 50 -1.60 -6.35 -13.66
C ARG A 50 -2.07 -5.51 -14.85
N VAL A 51 -1.14 -5.16 -15.75
CA VAL A 51 -1.47 -4.56 -17.05
C VAL A 51 -2.15 -5.63 -17.92
N PRO A 52 -3.34 -5.37 -18.49
CA PRO A 52 -3.99 -6.36 -19.34
C PRO A 52 -3.17 -6.66 -20.59
N ASP A 53 -3.25 -7.91 -21.06
CA ASP A 53 -2.73 -8.29 -22.37
C ASP A 53 -3.46 -7.45 -23.44
N GLY A 54 -2.70 -6.88 -24.38
CA GLY A 54 -3.21 -5.90 -25.34
C GLY A 54 -3.35 -4.46 -24.81
N GLY A 55 -2.90 -4.19 -23.57
CA GLY A 55 -2.81 -2.84 -23.01
C GLY A 55 -4.07 -2.36 -22.26
N GLY A 56 -3.87 -1.39 -21.37
CA GLY A 56 -4.93 -0.78 -20.56
C GLY A 56 -5.64 0.38 -21.24
N TRP A 57 -6.74 0.85 -20.64
CA TRP A 57 -7.59 1.92 -21.21
C TRP A 57 -6.85 3.23 -21.53
N ARG A 58 -5.73 3.51 -20.85
CA ARG A 58 -4.88 4.67 -21.14
C ARG A 58 -4.20 4.59 -22.51
N TYR A 59 -3.95 3.38 -23.00
CA TYR A 59 -3.29 3.12 -24.28
C TYR A 59 -4.29 2.86 -25.40
N VAL A 60 -5.33 2.06 -25.15
CA VAL A 60 -6.30 1.62 -26.18
C VAL A 60 -7.69 2.28 -26.10
N GLY A 61 -7.86 3.27 -25.22
CA GLY A 61 -9.17 3.88 -24.95
C GLY A 61 -10.08 3.04 -24.04
N LYS A 62 -11.14 3.67 -23.50
CA LYS A 62 -12.00 3.06 -22.45
C LYS A 62 -12.68 1.77 -22.89
N GLN A 63 -13.29 1.73 -24.07
CA GLN A 63 -14.07 0.58 -24.53
C GLN A 63 -13.21 -0.68 -24.74
N GLN A 64 -12.06 -0.55 -25.41
CA GLN A 64 -11.16 -1.68 -25.62
C GLN A 64 -10.43 -2.05 -24.32
N GLY A 65 -10.03 -1.06 -23.52
CA GLY A 65 -9.32 -1.29 -22.27
C GLY A 65 -10.16 -2.02 -21.22
N THR A 66 -11.49 -1.79 -21.19
CA THR A 66 -12.39 -2.55 -20.31
C THR A 66 -12.55 -3.99 -20.79
N LYS A 67 -12.66 -4.24 -22.10
CA LYS A 67 -12.66 -5.60 -22.66
C LYS A 67 -11.37 -6.34 -22.29
N ASN A 68 -10.21 -5.75 -22.56
CA ASN A 68 -8.91 -6.34 -22.21
C ASN A 68 -8.78 -6.59 -20.70
N THR A 69 -9.34 -5.72 -19.86
CA THR A 69 -9.33 -5.91 -18.40
C THR A 69 -10.20 -7.08 -17.96
N ARG A 70 -11.35 -7.29 -18.60
CA ARG A 70 -12.27 -8.39 -18.31
C ARG A 70 -11.71 -9.75 -18.73
N THR A 71 -10.88 -9.79 -19.77
CA THR A 71 -10.25 -11.02 -20.27
C THR A 71 -8.91 -11.33 -19.60
N LYS A 72 -8.49 -10.57 -18.58
CA LYS A 72 -7.28 -10.85 -17.79
C LYS A 72 -7.38 -12.22 -17.14
N THR A 73 -6.65 -13.20 -17.66
CA THR A 73 -6.48 -14.52 -17.04
C THR A 73 -5.39 -14.50 -15.97
N ASN A 74 -5.53 -15.30 -14.91
CA ASN A 74 -4.49 -15.50 -13.89
C ASN A 74 -3.43 -16.46 -14.45
N THR A 75 -2.47 -15.96 -15.23
CA THR A 75 -1.41 -16.80 -15.83
C THR A 75 -0.30 -17.19 -14.83
N SER A 76 -0.39 -16.84 -13.54
CA SER A 76 0.67 -17.12 -12.56
C SER A 76 0.71 -18.56 -12.00
N ARG A 77 0.31 -19.58 -12.79
CA ARG A 77 0.38 -21.02 -12.41
C ARG A 77 1.11 -21.87 -13.46
N ARG A 78 2.21 -21.37 -14.03
CA ARG A 78 3.16 -22.22 -14.76
C ARG A 78 4.54 -22.06 -14.15
N GLY A 79 4.84 -22.98 -13.25
CA GLY A 79 6.12 -23.30 -12.63
C GLY A 79 6.00 -24.74 -12.18
#